data_AF-A0A9E3NCB9-F1
#
_entry.id   AF-A0A9E3NCB9-F1
#
_cell.length_a   1.000
_cell.length_b   1.000
_cell.length_c   1.000
_cell.angle_alpha   90.00
_cell.angle_beta   90.00
_cell.angle_gamma   90.00
#
_symmetry.space_group_name_H-M   'P 1'
#
loop_
_entity.id
_entity.type
_entity.pdbx_description
1 polymer ?
#
loop_
_entity_poly.entity_id
_entity_poly.type
_entity_poly.pdbx_seq_one_letter_code
_entity_poly.pdbx_strand_id
1 'polypeptide(L)'
;MRGAKGRQWLAKSPYLLWVALIAFVFGCWLLVRGQSAPTQRIEGLAPGDCWIRARGSKMFIGEPRCYRTLPQRRICGVWLPGFEQSLFFHDVSDLSGIPVVNVEDLPWLDIADGATGLPTTEKQMRRRAAYRICFLGRESDYYGSYGHMGMSRTGVLLEKIESLREIPIPKGLRFVDSGLTN
;
A
#
# COMPACT_ATOMS: atom_id res chain seq x y z
N MET A 1 54.32 25.92 64.91
CA MET A 1 55.22 26.87 64.20
C MET A 1 54.90 26.84 62.71
N ARG A 2 54.73 28.03 62.09
CA ARG A 2 54.92 28.44 60.67
C ARG A 2 54.74 27.35 59.58
N GLY A 3 53.97 27.53 58.50
CA GLY A 3 53.56 28.74 57.81
C GLY A 3 52.83 28.45 56.49
N ALA A 4 52.54 29.55 55.79
CA ALA A 4 51.56 29.77 54.73
C ALA A 4 51.76 29.07 53.37
N LYS A 5 50.67 29.09 52.57
CA LYS A 5 50.51 29.40 51.12
C LYS A 5 49.40 28.49 50.56
N GLY A 6 48.30 28.92 49.94
CA GLY A 6 48.04 30.09 49.12
C GLY A 6 47.61 29.61 47.71
N ARG A 7 46.39 29.97 47.26
CA ARG A 7 45.93 30.16 45.86
C ARG A 7 44.40 30.06 45.79
N GLN A 8 43.71 31.17 45.60
CA GLN A 8 43.40 31.85 44.32
C GLN A 8 42.03 31.44 43.81
N TRP A 9 41.13 32.41 43.93
CA TRP A 9 39.81 32.48 43.35
C TRP A 9 39.91 32.36 41.82
N LEU A 10 39.22 31.38 41.24
CA LEU A 10 38.84 31.40 39.83
C LEU A 10 37.36 31.76 39.76
N ALA A 11 37.11 33.06 39.55
CA ALA A 11 35.84 33.56 39.08
C ALA A 11 35.51 32.83 37.77
N LYS A 12 34.48 31.99 37.80
CA LYS A 12 33.93 31.33 36.61
C LYS A 12 33.34 32.43 35.73
N SER A 13 34.08 32.78 34.67
CA SER A 13 33.69 33.78 33.69
C SER A 13 32.40 33.34 32.99
N PRO A 14 31.29 34.11 33.08
CA PRO A 14 29.99 33.74 32.52
C PRO A 14 29.99 33.67 30.98
N TYR A 15 31.05 34.16 30.33
CA TYR A 15 31.19 34.20 28.87
C TYR A 15 31.39 32.81 28.23
N LEU A 16 31.96 31.84 28.95
CA LEU A 16 32.18 30.49 28.42
C LEU A 16 30.88 29.69 28.28
N LEU A 17 29.88 29.96 29.14
CA LEU A 17 28.57 29.31 29.06
C LEU A 17 27.76 29.80 27.85
N TRP A 18 27.87 31.08 27.50
CA TRP A 18 27.17 31.68 26.36
C TRP A 18 27.73 31.22 25.02
N VAL A 19 29.06 31.07 24.89
CA VAL A 19 29.68 30.56 23.66
C VAL A 19 29.29 29.10 23.39
N ALA A 20 29.23 28.26 24.44
CA ALA A 20 28.81 26.87 24.31
C ALA A 20 27.33 26.75 23.90
N LEU A 21 26.45 27.62 24.41
CA LEU A 21 25.03 27.61 24.06
C LEU A 21 24.79 28.01 22.60
N ILE A 22 25.49 29.03 22.10
CA ILE A 22 25.38 29.50 20.71
C ILE A 22 25.88 28.43 19.73
N ALA A 23 26.99 27.74 20.04
CA ALA A 23 27.49 26.64 19.22
C ALA A 23 26.51 25.46 19.16
N PHE A 24 25.83 25.15 20.27
CA PHE A 24 24.83 24.09 20.32
C PHE A 24 23.57 24.44 19.50
N VAL A 25 23.10 25.68 19.57
CA VAL A 25 21.95 26.15 18.78
C VAL A 25 22.28 26.16 17.28
N PHE A 26 23.46 26.63 16.87
CA PHE A 26 23.90 26.59 15.48
C PHE A 26 24.09 25.16 14.95
N GLY A 27 24.65 24.26 15.77
CA GLY A 27 24.79 22.84 15.43
C GLY A 27 23.44 22.13 15.26
N CYS A 28 22.49 22.40 16.16
CA CYS A 28 21.12 21.87 16.05
C CYS A 28 20.39 22.41 14.82
N TRP A 29 20.56 23.70 14.50
CA TRP A 29 19.89 24.31 13.35
C TRP A 29 20.44 23.81 12.01
N LEU A 30 21.75 23.51 11.94
CA LEU A 30 22.38 22.89 10.75
C LEU A 30 21.96 21.43 10.57
N LEU A 31 21.73 20.67 11.65
CA LEU A 31 21.26 19.29 11.57
C LEU A 31 19.77 19.20 11.17
N VAL A 32 18.93 20.13 11.61
CA VAL A 32 17.49 20.14 11.28
C VAL A 32 17.20 20.62 9.85
N ARG A 33 18.05 21.46 9.26
CA ARG A 33 17.89 21.92 7.86
C ARG A 33 18.46 20.96 6.80
N GLY A 34 19.20 19.93 7.19
CA GLY A 34 19.89 19.03 6.26
C GLY A 34 19.10 17.80 5.78
N GLN A 35 17.93 17.51 6.37
CA GLN A 35 17.13 16.34 6.02
C GLN A 35 15.77 16.75 5.41
N SER A 36 15.82 17.57 4.36
CA SER A 36 14.77 17.43 3.36
C SER A 36 15.05 16.11 2.66
N ALA A 37 14.39 15.03 3.08
CA ALA A 37 14.32 13.83 2.27
C ALA A 37 13.98 14.29 0.85
N PRO A 38 14.75 13.93 -0.19
CA PRO A 38 14.40 14.32 -1.53
C PRO A 38 13.02 13.74 -1.77
N THR A 39 12.02 14.61 -1.88
CA THR A 39 10.73 14.28 -2.47
C THR A 39 11.11 13.88 -3.88
N GLN A 40 11.40 12.59 -4.10
CA GLN A 40 11.58 12.04 -5.43
C GLN A 40 10.25 12.30 -6.10
N ARG A 41 10.22 13.39 -6.88
CA ARG A 41 9.15 13.71 -7.80
C ARG A 41 9.03 12.47 -8.65
N ILE A 42 7.96 11.70 -8.45
CA ILE A 42 7.58 10.63 -9.34
C ILE A 42 7.51 11.31 -10.70
N GLU A 43 8.48 11.05 -11.58
CA GLU A 43 8.46 11.58 -12.93
C GLU A 43 7.11 11.19 -13.51
N GLY A 44 6.31 12.21 -13.86
CA GLY A 44 4.93 12.04 -14.25
C GLY A 44 4.85 11.00 -15.36
N LEU A 45 4.08 9.95 -15.09
CA LEU A 45 3.88 8.84 -16.00
C LEU A 45 3.36 9.36 -17.34
N ALA A 46 4.08 9.11 -18.44
CA ALA A 46 3.55 9.47 -19.76
C ALA A 46 2.28 8.64 -20.03
N PRO A 47 1.26 9.18 -20.72
CA PRO A 47 0.08 8.42 -21.09
C PRO A 47 0.48 7.16 -21.87
N GLY A 48 0.21 5.97 -21.31
CA GLY A 48 0.53 4.68 -21.92
C GLY A 48 1.73 3.95 -21.32
N ASP A 49 2.50 4.58 -20.42
CA ASP A 49 3.57 3.88 -19.71
C ASP A 49 2.99 2.93 -18.65
N CYS A 50 3.25 1.64 -18.82
CA CYS A 50 2.83 0.58 -17.88
C CYS A 50 3.87 0.29 -16.79
N TRP A 51 4.87 1.14 -16.66
CA TRP A 51 6.01 0.95 -15.77
C TRP A 51 6.41 2.26 -15.11
N ILE A 52 6.62 2.24 -13.80
CA ILE A 52 7.26 3.33 -13.04
C ILE A 52 8.66 2.95 -12.64
N ARG A 53 9.54 3.95 -12.46
CA ARG A 53 10.79 3.79 -11.71
C ARG A 53 10.62 4.40 -10.32
N ALA A 54 10.80 3.59 -9.28
CA ALA A 54 10.88 4.08 -7.91
C ALA A 54 12.13 3.50 -7.25
N ARG A 55 12.93 4.36 -6.58
CA ARG A 55 14.17 3.96 -5.89
C ARG A 55 15.13 3.13 -6.78
N GLY A 56 15.25 3.49 -8.06
CA GLY A 56 16.11 2.80 -9.03
C GLY A 56 15.56 1.46 -9.55
N SER A 57 14.40 1.00 -9.08
CA SER A 57 13.75 -0.24 -9.53
C SER A 57 12.58 0.06 -10.47
N LYS A 58 12.46 -0.72 -11.55
CA LYS A 58 11.34 -0.65 -12.49
C LYS A 58 10.19 -1.51 -11.94
N MET A 59 9.05 -0.88 -11.62
CA MET A 59 7.84 -1.57 -11.15
C MET A 59 6.74 -1.49 -12.19
N PHE A 60 6.02 -2.59 -12.36
CA PHE A 60 4.85 -2.68 -13.22
C PHE A 60 3.65 -2.04 -12.52
N ILE A 61 2.94 -1.17 -13.26
CA ILE A 61 1.74 -0.49 -12.75
C ILE A 61 0.57 -1.41 -13.08
N GLY A 62 -0.08 -1.95 -12.06
CA GLY A 62 -1.27 -2.77 -12.18
C GLY A 62 -2.52 -1.95 -12.52
N GLU A 63 -2.41 -1.04 -13.49
CA GLU A 63 -3.55 -0.37 -14.11
C GLU A 63 -4.22 -1.34 -15.10
N PRO A 64 -5.56 -1.52 -15.11
CA PRO A 64 -6.24 -2.51 -15.94
C PRO A 64 -5.77 -2.57 -17.41
N ARG A 65 -5.63 -1.42 -18.07
CA ARG A 65 -5.17 -1.32 -19.47
C ARG A 65 -3.75 -1.86 -19.70
N CYS A 66 -2.95 -1.94 -18.65
CA CYS A 66 -1.55 -2.34 -18.68
C CYS A 66 -1.35 -3.81 -18.35
N TYR A 67 -2.36 -4.51 -17.83
CA TYR A 67 -2.24 -5.89 -17.36
C TYR A 67 -1.59 -6.76 -18.43
N ARG A 68 -0.43 -7.33 -18.06
CA ARG A 68 0.09 -8.47 -18.78
C ARG A 68 -0.67 -9.69 -18.29
N THR A 69 -1.37 -10.35 -19.20
CA THR A 69 -2.38 -11.34 -18.84
C THR A 69 -2.10 -12.72 -19.42
N LEU A 70 -2.51 -13.74 -18.67
CA LEU A 70 -2.73 -15.07 -19.19
C LEU A 70 -3.95 -15.09 -20.15
N PRO A 71 -4.10 -16.15 -20.98
CA PRO A 71 -5.28 -16.30 -21.82
C PRO A 71 -6.59 -16.23 -21.04
N GLN A 72 -7.63 -15.72 -21.69
CA GLN A 72 -8.96 -15.62 -21.10
C GLN A 72 -9.47 -17.01 -20.70
N ARG A 73 -10.02 -17.10 -19.49
CA ARG A 73 -10.61 -18.32 -18.95
C ARG A 73 -11.77 -18.03 -18.04
N ARG A 74 -12.52 -19.08 -17.71
CA ARG A 74 -13.51 -19.03 -16.64
C ARG A 74 -12.80 -19.05 -15.29
N ILE A 75 -13.11 -18.08 -14.45
CA ILE A 75 -12.54 -17.89 -13.12
C ILE A 75 -13.70 -17.83 -12.13
N CYS A 76 -13.56 -18.56 -11.02
CA CYS A 76 -14.57 -18.65 -9.99
C CYS A 76 -13.94 -18.45 -8.62
N GLY A 77 -14.62 -17.72 -7.75
CA GLY A 77 -14.15 -17.50 -6.39
C GLY A 77 -15.09 -16.63 -5.58
N VAL A 78 -14.56 -16.09 -4.49
CA VAL A 78 -15.23 -15.06 -3.69
C VAL A 78 -14.58 -13.72 -3.97
N TRP A 79 -15.39 -12.70 -4.25
CA TRP A 79 -14.97 -11.32 -4.37
C TRP A 79 -15.44 -10.51 -3.17
N LEU A 80 -14.51 -9.77 -2.58
CA LEU A 80 -14.73 -8.80 -1.51
C LEU A 80 -14.50 -7.38 -2.05
N PRO A 81 -15.55 -6.70 -2.55
CA PRO A 81 -15.47 -5.29 -2.90
C PRO A 81 -15.46 -4.39 -1.65
N GLY A 82 -14.81 -3.24 -1.77
CA GLY A 82 -14.72 -2.20 -0.76
C GLY A 82 -14.21 -0.88 -1.36
N PHE A 83 -14.21 0.19 -0.57
CA PHE A 83 -13.83 1.53 -1.03
C PHE A 83 -12.38 1.59 -1.54
N GLU A 84 -11.46 0.90 -0.87
CA GLU A 84 -10.03 0.77 -1.24
C GLU A 84 -9.63 -0.70 -1.36
N GLN A 85 -10.60 -1.59 -1.60
CA GLN A 85 -10.38 -3.04 -1.57
C GLN A 85 -11.14 -3.70 -2.71
N SER A 86 -10.48 -4.60 -3.44
CA SER A 86 -11.14 -5.46 -4.40
C SER A 86 -10.48 -6.83 -4.38
N LEU A 87 -10.66 -7.57 -3.28
CA LEU A 87 -9.90 -8.79 -3.04
C LEU A 87 -10.61 -10.01 -3.61
N PHE A 88 -9.84 -10.93 -4.20
CA PHE A 88 -10.39 -12.13 -4.81
C PHE A 88 -9.77 -13.41 -4.26
N PHE A 89 -10.63 -14.34 -3.86
CA PHE A 89 -10.25 -15.67 -3.35
C PHE A 89 -10.53 -16.70 -4.43
N HIS A 90 -9.47 -17.23 -5.06
CA HIS A 90 -9.59 -18.26 -6.08
C HIS A 90 -10.19 -19.53 -5.54
N ASP A 91 -11.13 -20.11 -6.31
CA ASP A 91 -11.68 -21.45 -6.09
C ASP A 91 -12.31 -21.68 -4.70
N VAL A 92 -12.66 -20.60 -4.02
CA VAL A 92 -13.38 -20.61 -2.74
C VAL A 92 -14.88 -20.46 -2.98
N SER A 93 -15.68 -21.25 -2.24
CA SER A 93 -17.15 -21.19 -2.25
C SER A 93 -17.73 -20.18 -1.26
N ASP A 94 -17.08 -19.99 -0.12
CA ASP A 94 -17.48 -19.12 0.98
C ASP A 94 -16.29 -18.83 1.90
N LEU A 95 -16.47 -17.88 2.82
CA LEU A 95 -15.39 -17.40 3.69
C LEU A 95 -15.32 -18.14 5.04
N SER A 96 -16.11 -19.19 5.27
CA SER A 96 -16.28 -19.79 6.61
C SER A 96 -14.98 -20.39 7.18
N GLY A 97 -14.08 -20.86 6.31
CA GLY A 97 -12.77 -21.40 6.70
C GLY A 97 -11.63 -20.38 6.78
N ILE A 98 -11.91 -19.09 6.57
CA ILE A 98 -10.88 -18.05 6.45
C ILE A 98 -10.96 -17.12 7.67
N PRO A 99 -10.11 -17.31 8.69
CA PRO A 99 -10.14 -16.49 9.90
C PRO A 99 -9.39 -15.16 9.73
N VAL A 100 -8.37 -15.14 8.86
CA VAL A 100 -7.46 -14.01 8.65
C VAL A 100 -7.16 -13.89 7.17
N VAL A 101 -7.19 -12.67 6.66
CA VAL A 101 -6.89 -12.31 5.29
C VAL A 101 -5.66 -11.42 5.29
N ASN A 102 -4.58 -11.87 4.65
CA ASN A 102 -3.46 -11.01 4.31
C ASN A 102 -3.73 -10.39 2.95
N VAL A 103 -3.80 -9.06 2.88
CA VAL A 103 -4.25 -8.36 1.67
C VAL A 103 -3.27 -8.52 0.51
N GLU A 104 -1.96 -8.50 0.77
CA GLU A 104 -0.94 -8.61 -0.27
C GLU A 104 -0.90 -9.98 -0.95
N ASP A 105 -1.37 -11.02 -0.25
CA ASP A 105 -1.37 -12.39 -0.74
C ASP A 105 -2.54 -12.70 -1.67
N LEU A 106 -3.55 -11.82 -1.70
CA LEU A 106 -4.71 -11.98 -2.56
C LEU A 106 -4.59 -11.14 -3.83
N PRO A 107 -5.03 -11.69 -4.97
CA PRO A 107 -5.14 -10.91 -6.19
C PRO A 107 -6.16 -9.79 -6.03
N TRP A 108 -5.83 -8.66 -6.65
CA TRP A 108 -6.76 -7.57 -6.84
C TRP A 108 -7.66 -7.84 -8.05
N LEU A 109 -8.97 -7.80 -7.87
CA LEU A 109 -9.94 -7.91 -8.95
C LEU A 109 -10.25 -6.54 -9.52
N ASP A 110 -9.80 -6.29 -10.74
CA ASP A 110 -10.20 -5.15 -11.53
C ASP A 110 -11.30 -5.51 -12.51
N ILE A 111 -12.09 -4.51 -12.89
CA ILE A 111 -13.13 -4.62 -13.88
C ILE A 111 -12.56 -4.08 -15.21
N ALA A 112 -12.58 -4.91 -16.26
CA ALA A 112 -12.13 -4.49 -17.58
C ALA A 112 -13.01 -3.37 -18.14
N ASP A 113 -12.40 -2.50 -18.94
CA ASP A 113 -13.14 -1.56 -19.77
C ASP A 113 -14.12 -2.32 -20.67
N GLY A 114 -15.39 -1.93 -20.65
CA GLY A 114 -16.44 -2.59 -21.40
C GLY A 114 -16.92 -3.93 -20.80
N ALA A 115 -16.57 -4.24 -19.55
CA ALA A 115 -17.05 -5.44 -18.90
C ALA A 115 -18.59 -5.52 -18.88
N THR A 116 -19.13 -6.73 -19.03
CA THR A 116 -20.57 -6.98 -19.15
C THR A 116 -21.11 -7.85 -18.02
N GLY A 117 -22.42 -7.78 -17.78
CA GLY A 117 -23.10 -8.57 -16.74
C GLY A 117 -22.87 -8.08 -15.31
N LEU A 118 -22.21 -6.92 -15.14
CA LEU A 118 -22.09 -6.27 -13.84
C LEU A 118 -23.48 -5.91 -13.28
N PRO A 119 -23.70 -6.07 -11.96
CA PRO A 119 -24.92 -5.58 -11.33
C PRO A 119 -25.07 -4.07 -11.60
N THR A 120 -26.21 -3.68 -12.16
CA THR A 120 -26.46 -2.31 -12.64
C THR A 120 -26.67 -1.29 -11.52
N THR A 121 -26.75 -1.73 -10.26
CA THR A 121 -26.95 -0.81 -9.14
C THR A 121 -25.69 -0.71 -8.28
N GLU A 122 -25.10 0.48 -8.28
CA GLU A 122 -24.05 0.92 -7.35
C GLU A 122 -24.38 0.56 -5.88
N LYS A 123 -25.68 0.51 -5.55
CA LYS A 123 -26.23 0.09 -4.26
C LYS A 123 -25.84 -1.34 -3.85
N GLN A 124 -25.68 -2.27 -4.80
CA GLN A 124 -25.21 -3.63 -4.52
C GLN A 124 -23.72 -3.62 -4.16
N MET A 125 -22.89 -2.89 -4.91
CA MET A 125 -21.45 -2.85 -4.65
C MET A 125 -21.06 -2.04 -3.38
N ARG A 126 -21.94 -1.15 -2.90
CA ARG A 126 -21.66 -0.24 -1.77
C ARG A 126 -21.83 -0.82 -0.36
N ARG A 127 -22.43 -2.00 -0.20
CA ARG A 127 -22.55 -2.63 1.13
C ARG A 127 -21.33 -3.49 1.39
N ARG A 128 -20.86 -3.56 2.64
CA ARG A 128 -19.88 -4.57 3.09
C ARG A 128 -20.47 -5.95 2.81
N ALA A 129 -20.22 -6.47 1.62
CA ALA A 129 -20.81 -7.68 1.08
C ALA A 129 -19.69 -8.52 0.49
N ALA A 130 -19.88 -9.83 0.54
CA ALA A 130 -19.04 -10.78 -0.15
C ALA A 130 -19.87 -11.41 -1.27
N TYR A 131 -19.23 -11.69 -2.39
CA TYR A 131 -19.90 -12.27 -3.54
C TYR A 131 -19.23 -13.55 -3.98
N ARG A 132 -19.98 -14.65 -4.04
CA ARG A 132 -19.58 -15.77 -4.87
C ARG A 132 -19.77 -15.38 -6.32
N ILE A 133 -18.69 -15.33 -7.08
CA ILE A 133 -18.68 -14.88 -8.46
C ILE A 133 -18.02 -15.91 -9.38
N CYS A 134 -18.59 -16.11 -10.56
CA CYS A 134 -17.93 -16.76 -11.68
C CYS A 134 -18.01 -15.84 -12.90
N PHE A 135 -16.90 -15.69 -13.61
CA PHE A 135 -16.77 -14.76 -14.72
C PHE A 135 -15.78 -15.29 -15.76
N LEU A 136 -15.89 -14.77 -16.97
CA LEU A 136 -14.80 -14.81 -17.94
C LEU A 136 -13.87 -13.62 -17.69
N GLY A 137 -12.58 -13.92 -17.61
CA GLY A 137 -11.57 -12.93 -17.29
C GLY A 137 -10.16 -13.47 -17.50
N ARG A 138 -9.19 -12.74 -17.00
CA ARG A 138 -7.77 -13.04 -17.16
C ARG A 138 -7.03 -12.79 -15.87
N GLU A 139 -6.03 -13.61 -15.58
CA GLU A 139 -5.10 -13.37 -14.48
C GLU A 139 -3.87 -12.64 -15.00
N SER A 140 -3.23 -11.86 -14.13
CA SER A 140 -1.91 -11.33 -14.42
C SER A 140 -0.88 -12.45 -14.55
N ASP A 141 0.00 -12.37 -15.54
CA ASP A 141 1.15 -13.28 -15.69
C ASP A 141 2.42 -12.76 -14.97
N TYR A 142 2.30 -11.64 -14.25
CA TYR A 142 3.44 -10.89 -13.71
C TYR A 142 3.15 -10.33 -12.32
N TYR A 143 4.14 -10.42 -11.42
CA TYR A 143 4.05 -9.80 -10.09
C TYR A 143 4.32 -8.29 -10.16
N GLY A 144 3.44 -7.50 -9.56
CA GLY A 144 3.48 -6.04 -9.67
C GLY A 144 2.72 -5.35 -8.55
N SER A 145 2.37 -4.09 -8.77
CA SER A 145 1.59 -3.29 -7.82
C SER A 145 0.19 -3.10 -8.37
N TYR A 146 -0.74 -3.96 -7.93
CA TYR A 146 -2.12 -3.98 -8.39
C TYR A 146 -3.05 -3.33 -7.37
N GLY A 147 -4.08 -2.66 -7.89
CA GLY A 147 -5.11 -2.03 -7.07
C GLY A 147 -4.73 -0.71 -6.45
N HIS A 148 -5.56 -0.28 -5.49
CA HIS A 148 -5.36 0.98 -4.78
C HIS A 148 -3.98 1.00 -4.10
N MET A 149 -3.12 1.95 -4.46
CA MET A 149 -1.74 2.07 -3.97
C MET A 149 -0.87 0.81 -4.10
N GLY A 150 -1.23 -0.15 -4.96
CA GLY A 150 -0.45 -1.38 -5.14
C GLY A 150 -0.56 -2.39 -3.99
N MET A 151 -1.71 -2.43 -3.30
CA MET A 151 -1.96 -3.31 -2.16
C MET A 151 -1.88 -4.82 -2.47
N SER A 152 -1.96 -5.23 -3.74
CA SER A 152 -1.85 -6.63 -4.13
C SER A 152 -0.69 -6.86 -5.09
N ARG A 153 -0.07 -8.04 -4.98
CA ARG A 153 1.08 -8.42 -5.85
C ARG A 153 0.68 -9.03 -7.18
N THR A 154 -0.58 -9.46 -7.30
CA THR A 154 -1.16 -10.04 -8.51
C THR A 154 -2.53 -9.43 -8.78
N GLY A 155 -3.00 -9.53 -10.01
CA GLY A 155 -4.28 -8.98 -10.44
C GLY A 155 -5.12 -9.99 -11.21
N VAL A 156 -6.43 -9.80 -11.18
CA VAL A 156 -7.41 -10.53 -11.99
C VAL A 156 -8.31 -9.51 -12.66
N LEU A 157 -8.45 -9.62 -13.97
CA LEU A 157 -9.28 -8.74 -14.78
C LEU A 157 -10.59 -9.43 -15.14
N LEU A 158 -11.70 -8.88 -14.67
CA LEU A 158 -13.06 -9.35 -14.94
C LEU A 158 -13.58 -8.72 -16.23
N GLU A 159 -13.94 -9.55 -17.22
CA GLU A 159 -14.47 -9.09 -18.52
C GLU A 159 -15.98 -9.35 -18.67
N LYS A 160 -16.48 -10.48 -18.15
CA LYS A 160 -17.92 -10.80 -18.22
C LYS A 160 -18.36 -11.63 -17.03
N ILE A 161 -19.32 -11.13 -16.25
CA ILE A 161 -19.96 -11.91 -15.19
C ILE A 161 -20.85 -13.00 -15.81
N GLU A 162 -20.69 -14.23 -15.32
CA GLU A 162 -21.60 -15.35 -15.60
C GLU A 162 -22.58 -15.58 -14.44
N SER A 163 -22.08 -15.49 -13.21
CA SER A 163 -22.91 -15.59 -12.01
C SER A 163 -22.37 -14.73 -10.89
N LEU A 164 -23.29 -14.16 -10.11
CA LEU A 164 -22.99 -13.35 -8.95
C LEU A 164 -24.03 -13.62 -7.87
N ARG A 165 -23.58 -14.02 -6.68
CA ARG A 165 -24.45 -14.28 -5.53
C ARG A 165 -23.82 -13.72 -4.28
N GLU A 166 -24.55 -12.86 -3.57
CA GLU A 166 -24.12 -12.38 -2.26
C GLU A 166 -24.03 -13.56 -1.26
N ILE A 167 -23.00 -13.55 -0.44
CA ILE A 167 -22.74 -14.55 0.60
C ILE A 167 -22.42 -13.84 1.93
N PRO A 168 -22.67 -14.48 3.08
CA PRO A 168 -22.40 -13.87 4.38
C PRO A 168 -20.89 -13.68 4.60
N ILE A 169 -20.53 -12.54 5.22
CA ILE A 169 -19.19 -12.31 5.76
C ILE A 169 -19.15 -12.84 7.20
N PRO A 170 -18.21 -13.75 7.55
CA PRO A 170 -18.03 -14.20 8.92
C PRO A 170 -17.72 -13.04 9.86
N LYS A 171 -18.40 -12.99 11.03
CA LYS A 171 -18.20 -11.91 12.03
C LYS A 171 -16.76 -11.80 12.54
N GLY A 172 -15.99 -12.88 12.46
CA GLY A 172 -14.59 -12.95 12.92
C GLY A 172 -13.55 -12.76 11.82
N LEU A 173 -13.95 -12.46 10.57
CA LEU A 173 -13.00 -12.23 9.49
C LEU A 173 -12.17 -10.98 9.78
N ARG A 174 -10.85 -11.14 9.80
CA ARG A 174 -9.91 -10.04 10.04
C ARG A 174 -9.02 -9.82 8.83
N PHE A 175 -8.79 -8.55 8.48
CA PHE A 175 -7.83 -8.16 7.48
C PHE A 175 -6.55 -7.72 8.18
N VAL A 176 -5.43 -8.29 7.75
CA VAL A 176 -4.09 -7.88 8.14
C VAL A 176 -3.49 -7.22 6.93
N ASP A 177 -3.16 -5.95 7.08
CA ASP A 177 -2.30 -5.26 6.15
C ASP A 177 -0.87 -5.50 6.64
N SER A 178 -0.05 -6.14 5.81
CA SER A 178 1.39 -6.30 6.07
C SER A 178 2.16 -4.99 5.96
N GLY A 179 1.46 -3.88 5.69
CA GLY A 179 1.91 -2.51 5.70
C GLY A 179 3.17 -2.31 6.54
N LEU A 180 4.28 -2.16 5.82
CA LEU A 180 5.47 -1.43 6.20
C LEU A 180 5.42 -0.96 7.66
N THR A 181 5.87 -1.83 8.57
CA THR A 181 6.44 -1.36 9.82
C THR A 181 7.65 -0.51 9.44
N ASN A 182 7.45 0.79 9.30
CA ASN A 182 8.51 1.78 9.51
C ASN A 182 8.45 2.22 10.97
#